data_AF-A0A7S1MIV9-F1
#
_entry.id   AF-A0A7S1MIV9-F1
#
_cell.length_a   1.000
_cell.length_b   1.000
_cell.length_c   1.000
_cell.angle_alpha   90.00
_cell.angle_beta   90.00
_cell.angle_gamma   90.00
#
_symmetry.space_group_name_H-M   'P 1'
#
loop_
_entity.id
_entity.type
_entity.pdbx_description
1 polymer ?
#
loop_
_entity_poly.entity_id
_entity_poly.type
_entity_poly.pdbx_seq_one_letter_code
_entity_poly.pdbx_strand_id
1 'polypeptide(L)'
;MKLAVGARRLPLPALLPVLLALCGASASRGAGSPQPAAKAALRGNSVDDFLQGLEASARRVLGHLKADHSLAGEEEHQRDHVVGLLDGALAGKGGPFQHAMALHRALWAAQGLLLRRTKELTKEHVRLTDEVEDQQARIIYAMLKQRRRLPMKSQVVLLKRPQFANSTYALQLLKRHTDGVPLYQQLEALLPQELARELAGPRPKLQEHLAAAGSEGRVHVVSSRLKNDVKKMAGELRQGRDKISELLAGGSVAKEERKQAERVLAELDGVLHKAGATNDLKVQLDAMYEAQEGLGKWMKGSAA
;
A
#
# COMPACT_ATOMS: atom_id res chain seq x y z
N MET A 1 19.72 -5.65 18.79
CA MET A 1 19.27 -5.83 17.40
C MET A 1 18.10 -4.88 17.15
N LYS A 2 18.33 -3.78 16.42
CA LYS A 2 17.32 -2.75 16.10
C LYS A 2 16.71 -3.09 14.74
N LEU A 3 15.43 -3.48 14.71
CA LEU A 3 14.68 -3.65 13.47
C LEU A 3 14.14 -2.30 13.03
N ALA A 4 14.69 -1.76 11.93
CA ALA A 4 14.17 -0.58 11.27
C ALA A 4 12.99 -1.00 10.37
N VAL A 5 11.76 -0.72 10.80
CA VAL A 5 10.55 -0.85 9.96
C VAL A 5 9.88 0.51 9.89
N GLY A 6 10.06 1.17 8.76
CA GLY A 6 9.53 2.50 8.50
C GLY A 6 9.75 2.94 7.06
N ALA A 7 9.68 2.01 6.09
CA ALA A 7 9.70 2.36 4.68
C ALA A 7 8.31 2.87 4.28
N ARG A 8 8.24 4.13 3.83
CA ARG A 8 7.06 4.73 3.23
C ARG A 8 6.66 3.90 2.00
N ARG A 9 5.58 3.12 2.11
CA ARG A 9 4.95 2.49 0.93
C ARG A 9 4.30 3.60 0.11
N LEU A 10 4.84 3.87 -1.07
CA LEU A 10 4.15 4.68 -2.08
C LEU A 10 2.80 4.01 -2.43
N PRO A 11 1.75 4.79 -2.71
CA PRO A 11 0.47 4.23 -3.10
C PRO A 11 0.62 3.47 -4.43
N LEU A 12 0.33 2.15 -4.37
CA LEU A 12 0.26 1.21 -5.50
C LEU A 12 -0.45 1.70 -6.79
N PRO A 13 -1.45 2.60 -6.79
CA PRO A 13 -2.04 3.07 -8.06
C PRO A 13 -1.07 3.84 -8.99
N ALA A 14 0.09 4.31 -8.52
CA ALA A 14 1.02 5.09 -9.35
C ALA A 14 1.99 4.25 -10.20
N LEU A 15 2.21 2.96 -9.87
CA LEU A 15 3.18 2.10 -10.56
C LEU A 15 2.54 1.16 -11.59
N LEU A 16 1.22 0.93 -11.48
CA LEU A 16 0.46 0.09 -12.42
C LEU A 16 0.49 0.58 -13.88
N PRO A 17 0.42 1.89 -14.20
CA PRO A 17 0.48 2.35 -15.60
C PRO A 17 1.86 2.13 -16.23
N VAL A 18 2.93 2.19 -15.43
CA VAL A 18 4.32 2.02 -15.91
C VAL A 18 4.63 0.55 -16.18
N LEU A 19 4.10 -0.36 -15.33
CA LEU A 19 4.26 -1.81 -15.52
C LEU A 19 3.36 -2.37 -16.63
N LEU A 20 2.13 -1.86 -16.80
CA LEU A 20 1.27 -2.21 -17.94
C LEU A 20 1.86 -1.73 -19.29
N ALA A 21 2.59 -0.61 -19.30
CA ALA A 21 3.27 -0.12 -20.50
C ALA A 21 4.45 -0.99 -20.98
N LEU A 22 5.05 -1.81 -20.10
CA LEU A 22 6.17 -2.70 -20.41
C LEU A 22 5.76 -4.15 -20.66
N CYS A 23 4.63 -4.59 -20.09
CA CYS A 23 4.07 -5.94 -20.32
C CYS A 23 3.02 -5.99 -21.44
N GLY A 24 2.48 -4.85 -21.87
CA GLY A 24 1.43 -4.73 -22.89
C GLY A 24 1.91 -4.75 -24.33
N ALA A 25 2.64 -5.79 -24.74
CA ALA A 25 2.89 -6.10 -26.15
C ALA A 25 2.36 -7.49 -26.53
N SER A 26 1.26 -7.94 -25.91
CA SER A 26 0.31 -8.87 -26.55
C SER A 26 -0.98 -8.95 -25.73
N ALA A 27 -2.12 -8.74 -26.41
CA ALA A 27 -3.49 -8.94 -25.94
C ALA A 27 -4.09 -7.94 -24.93
N SER A 28 -4.62 -6.81 -25.44
CA SER A 28 -6.03 -6.42 -25.21
C SER A 28 -6.39 -5.13 -25.97
N ARG A 29 -7.40 -5.20 -26.84
CA ARG A 29 -8.12 -4.03 -27.38
C ARG A 29 -9.00 -3.47 -26.27
N GLY A 30 -8.84 -2.19 -25.92
CA GLY A 30 -9.74 -1.54 -24.96
C GLY A 30 -9.25 -0.18 -24.45
N ALA A 31 -9.51 0.86 -25.25
CA ALA A 31 -9.64 2.29 -24.93
C ALA A 31 -8.90 2.89 -23.71
N GLY A 32 -7.98 3.82 -24.01
CA GLY A 32 -7.45 4.80 -23.06
C GLY A 32 -5.93 4.84 -22.92
N SER A 33 -5.19 4.78 -24.02
CA SER A 33 -3.72 4.79 -24.01
C SER A 33 -3.13 6.21 -23.83
N PRO A 34 -2.28 6.46 -22.83
CA PRO A 34 -1.31 7.54 -22.90
C PRO A 34 -0.15 7.07 -23.80
N GLN A 35 -0.36 7.04 -25.12
CA GLN A 35 0.68 6.60 -26.07
C GLN A 35 0.75 7.33 -27.42
N PRO A 36 0.64 8.68 -27.51
CA PRO A 36 1.06 9.38 -28.72
C PRO A 36 2.58 9.66 -28.77
N ALA A 37 3.28 9.78 -27.62
CA ALA A 37 4.67 10.27 -27.61
C ALA A 37 5.72 9.22 -28.04
N ALA A 38 5.58 7.95 -27.64
CA ALA A 38 6.60 6.94 -27.93
C ALA A 38 6.58 6.42 -29.38
N LYS A 39 5.42 6.48 -30.07
CA LYS A 39 5.29 6.05 -31.47
C LYS A 39 5.60 7.16 -32.48
N ALA A 40 5.52 8.43 -32.08
CA ALA A 40 5.86 9.56 -32.95
C ALA A 40 7.38 9.74 -33.15
N ALA A 41 8.21 9.29 -32.20
CA ALA A 41 9.66 9.47 -32.22
C ALA A 41 10.44 8.57 -33.20
N LEU A 42 9.81 7.55 -33.81
CA LEU A 42 10.47 6.57 -34.68
C LEU A 42 10.32 6.84 -36.19
N ARG A 43 9.92 8.06 -36.59
CA ARG A 43 9.72 8.43 -38.01
C ARG A 43 10.77 9.39 -38.58
N GLY A 44 11.75 9.83 -37.80
CA GLY A 44 12.96 10.51 -38.28
C GLY A 44 14.19 9.74 -37.80
N ASN A 45 14.72 8.84 -38.64
CA ASN A 45 15.71 7.85 -38.20
C ASN A 45 17.13 8.40 -38.26
N SER A 46 17.51 9.29 -37.33
CA SER A 46 18.91 9.46 -36.98
C SER A 46 19.28 8.48 -35.85
N VAL A 47 20.51 7.96 -35.87
CA VAL A 47 21.03 7.12 -34.77
C VAL A 47 21.00 7.88 -33.44
N ASP A 48 21.14 9.21 -33.51
CA ASP A 48 21.14 10.11 -32.36
C ASP A 48 19.76 10.21 -31.70
N ASP A 49 18.67 10.30 -32.48
CA ASP A 49 17.30 10.31 -31.94
C ASP A 49 16.96 9.02 -31.21
N PHE A 50 17.39 7.88 -31.77
CA PHE A 50 17.23 6.58 -31.13
C PHE A 50 18.01 6.48 -29.82
N LEU A 51 19.27 6.94 -29.81
CA LEU A 51 20.11 6.97 -28.61
C LEU A 51 19.53 7.86 -27.52
N GLN A 52 19.04 9.06 -27.87
CA GLN A 52 18.39 9.95 -26.91
C GLN A 52 17.16 9.30 -26.28
N GLY A 53 16.36 8.56 -27.06
CA GLY A 53 15.22 7.79 -26.55
C GLY A 53 15.62 6.71 -25.54
N LEU A 54 16.71 5.98 -25.81
CA LEU A 54 17.25 4.98 -24.90
C LEU A 54 17.80 5.60 -23.62
N GLU A 55 18.54 6.70 -23.71
CA GLU A 55 19.07 7.41 -22.55
C GLU A 55 17.96 7.97 -21.68
N ALA A 56 16.93 8.58 -22.27
CA ALA A 56 15.79 9.11 -21.53
C ALA A 56 15.06 7.99 -20.77
N SER A 57 14.91 6.82 -21.40
CA SER A 57 14.32 5.64 -20.77
C SER A 57 15.20 5.11 -19.63
N ALA A 58 16.50 5.01 -19.85
CA ALA A 58 17.47 4.57 -18.83
C ALA A 58 17.50 5.52 -17.62
N ARG A 59 17.54 6.84 -17.84
CA ARG A 59 17.49 7.84 -16.75
C ARG A 59 16.21 7.74 -15.94
N ARG A 60 15.06 7.53 -16.59
CA ARG A 60 13.77 7.35 -15.90
C ARG A 60 13.78 6.09 -15.02
N VAL A 61 14.17 4.95 -15.57
CA VAL A 61 14.25 3.68 -14.83
C VAL A 61 15.24 3.78 -13.67
N LEU A 62 16.41 4.37 -13.91
CA LEU A 62 17.42 4.63 -12.90
C LEU A 62 16.88 5.48 -11.75
N GLY A 63 16.15 6.56 -12.06
CA GLY A 63 15.52 7.40 -11.06
C GLY A 63 14.53 6.62 -10.17
N HIS A 64 13.71 5.75 -10.76
CA HIS A 64 12.81 4.89 -10.00
C HIS A 64 13.55 3.86 -9.14
N LEU A 65 14.60 3.23 -9.66
CA LEU A 65 15.38 2.25 -8.90
C LEU A 65 16.12 2.90 -7.73
N LYS A 66 16.73 4.09 -7.93
CA LYS A 66 17.42 4.82 -6.87
C LYS A 66 16.48 5.33 -5.77
N ALA A 67 15.25 5.68 -6.11
CA ALA A 67 14.23 6.10 -5.15
C ALA A 67 13.61 4.93 -4.35
N ASP A 68 13.81 3.69 -4.80
CA ASP A 68 13.23 2.52 -4.13
C ASP A 68 14.14 1.99 -3.01
N HIS A 69 13.81 2.42 -1.78
CA HIS A 69 14.46 1.98 -0.54
C HIS A 69 13.69 0.86 0.18
N SER A 70 12.70 0.24 -0.45
CA SER A 70 11.90 -0.81 0.18
C SER A 70 12.55 -2.19 0.15
N LEU A 71 13.67 -2.33 -0.58
CA LEU A 71 14.39 -3.58 -0.78
C LEU A 71 15.39 -3.85 0.35
N ALA A 72 15.59 -5.13 0.66
CA ALA A 72 16.58 -5.59 1.63
C ALA A 72 17.22 -6.91 1.16
N GLY A 73 18.45 -7.16 1.57
CA GLY A 73 19.14 -8.44 1.32
C GLY A 73 19.49 -8.64 -0.15
N GLU A 74 19.19 -9.82 -0.70
CA GLU A 74 19.57 -10.17 -2.08
C GLU A 74 18.93 -9.26 -3.15
N GLU A 75 17.71 -8.79 -2.92
CA GLU A 75 17.03 -7.87 -3.85
C GLU A 75 17.72 -6.50 -3.91
N GLU A 76 18.28 -6.07 -2.78
CA GLU A 76 19.04 -4.83 -2.70
C GLU A 76 20.32 -4.92 -3.54
N HIS A 77 21.06 -6.03 -3.42
CA HIS A 77 22.25 -6.28 -4.24
C HIS A 77 21.93 -6.36 -5.74
N GLN A 78 20.81 -6.98 -6.11
CA GLN A 78 20.37 -7.03 -7.51
C GLN A 78 19.99 -5.64 -8.05
N ARG A 79 19.29 -4.83 -7.25
CA ARG A 79 19.01 -3.42 -7.57
C ARG A 79 20.31 -2.66 -7.80
N ASP A 80 21.24 -2.74 -6.86
CA ASP A 80 22.49 -1.96 -6.91
C ASP A 80 23.36 -2.36 -8.11
N HIS A 81 23.39 -3.66 -8.44
CA HIS A 81 24.03 -4.14 -9.67
C HIS A 81 23.40 -3.54 -10.94
N VAL A 82 22.07 -3.55 -11.05
CA VAL A 82 21.36 -2.96 -12.21
C VAL A 82 21.54 -1.45 -12.26
N VAL A 83 21.53 -0.76 -11.11
CA VAL A 83 21.81 0.67 -11.00
C VAL A 83 23.23 0.96 -11.51
N GLY A 84 24.22 0.17 -11.10
CA GLY A 84 25.60 0.28 -11.59
C GLY A 84 25.72 0.07 -13.11
N LEU A 85 24.98 -0.90 -13.68
CA LEU A 85 24.94 -1.11 -15.13
C LEU A 85 24.31 0.09 -15.87
N LEU A 86 23.23 0.66 -15.34
CA LEU A 86 22.55 1.82 -15.94
C LEU A 86 23.41 3.08 -15.85
N ASP A 87 24.01 3.38 -14.68
CA ASP A 87 24.94 4.50 -14.51
C ASP A 87 26.16 4.35 -15.43
N GLY A 88 26.72 3.13 -15.51
CA GLY A 88 27.85 2.83 -16.38
C GLY A 88 27.53 2.97 -17.87
N ALA A 89 26.34 2.53 -18.30
CA ALA A 89 25.87 2.70 -19.67
C ALA A 89 25.60 4.16 -20.01
N LEU A 90 24.99 4.93 -19.10
CA LEU A 90 24.72 6.36 -19.28
C LEU A 90 25.97 7.23 -19.34
N ALA A 91 27.11 6.75 -18.83
CA ALA A 91 28.39 7.45 -18.93
C ALA A 91 28.96 7.50 -20.36
N GLY A 92 28.40 6.75 -21.32
CA GLY A 92 28.70 6.93 -22.74
C GLY A 92 30.11 6.55 -23.17
N LYS A 93 30.70 5.50 -22.60
CA LYS A 93 32.05 5.06 -22.97
C LYS A 93 32.02 4.29 -24.30
N GLY A 94 32.57 4.90 -25.36
CA GLY A 94 32.76 4.26 -26.67
C GLY A 94 32.05 4.96 -27.82
N GLY A 95 31.98 4.30 -28.97
CA GLY A 95 31.26 4.80 -30.14
C GLY A 95 29.73 4.69 -29.98
N PRO A 96 28.92 5.39 -30.82
CA PRO A 96 27.45 5.43 -30.73
C PRO A 96 26.79 4.04 -30.66
N PHE A 97 27.30 3.08 -31.43
CA PHE A 97 26.80 1.71 -31.42
C PHE A 97 27.11 0.96 -30.10
N GLN A 98 28.31 1.15 -29.55
CA GLN A 98 28.69 0.52 -28.28
C GLN A 98 27.85 1.10 -27.13
N HIS A 99 27.60 2.40 -27.16
CA HIS A 99 26.70 3.09 -26.22
C HIS A 99 25.27 2.56 -26.31
N ALA A 100 24.71 2.45 -27.52
CA ALA A 100 23.38 1.87 -27.75
C ALA A 100 23.28 0.45 -27.16
N MET A 101 24.28 -0.39 -27.42
CA MET A 101 24.34 -1.76 -26.91
C MET A 101 24.48 -1.83 -25.39
N ALA A 102 25.26 -0.93 -24.79
CA ALA A 102 25.39 -0.83 -23.34
C ALA A 102 24.05 -0.44 -22.68
N LEU A 103 23.39 0.59 -23.21
CA LEU A 103 22.06 1.03 -22.75
C LEU A 103 21.02 -0.08 -22.91
N HIS A 104 21.01 -0.77 -24.05
CA HIS A 104 20.09 -1.89 -24.29
C HIS A 104 20.29 -3.01 -23.27
N ARG A 105 21.53 -3.43 -23.01
CA ARG A 105 21.84 -4.47 -22.01
C ARG A 105 21.45 -4.05 -20.59
N ALA A 106 21.72 -2.80 -20.22
CA ALA A 106 21.37 -2.27 -18.90
C ALA A 106 19.84 -2.19 -18.72
N LEU A 107 19.12 -1.71 -19.73
CA LEU A 107 17.65 -1.68 -19.74
C LEU A 107 17.05 -3.09 -19.71
N TRP A 108 17.63 -4.05 -20.43
CA TRP A 108 17.21 -5.45 -20.38
C TRP A 108 17.39 -6.06 -19.00
N ALA A 109 18.53 -5.81 -18.34
CA ALA A 109 18.76 -6.24 -16.96
C ALA A 109 17.74 -5.62 -16.00
N ALA A 110 17.43 -4.33 -16.16
CA ALA A 110 16.41 -3.64 -15.38
C ALA A 110 15.00 -4.22 -15.60
N GLN A 111 14.63 -4.54 -16.85
CA GLN A 111 13.38 -5.22 -17.16
C GLN A 111 13.31 -6.59 -16.46
N GLY A 112 14.40 -7.37 -16.48
CA GLY A 112 14.48 -8.66 -15.80
C GLY A 112 14.22 -8.55 -14.29
N LEU A 113 14.82 -7.55 -13.63
CA LEU A 113 14.58 -7.27 -12.21
C LEU A 113 13.11 -6.88 -11.94
N LEU A 114 12.54 -5.97 -12.73
CA LEU A 114 11.16 -5.52 -12.57
C LEU A 114 10.15 -6.66 -12.78
N LEU A 115 10.40 -7.55 -13.74
CA LEU A 115 9.55 -8.72 -13.99
C LEU A 115 9.59 -9.72 -12.82
N ARG A 116 10.78 -9.96 -12.23
CA ARG A 116 10.90 -10.82 -11.03
C ARG A 116 10.10 -10.25 -9.87
N ARG A 117 10.28 -8.97 -9.55
CA ARG A 117 9.55 -8.30 -8.47
C ARG A 117 8.05 -8.29 -8.69
N THR A 118 7.60 -8.10 -9.92
CA THR A 118 6.16 -8.16 -10.24
C THR A 118 5.58 -9.55 -9.96
N LYS A 119 6.33 -10.62 -10.28
CA LYS A 119 5.92 -11.99 -9.97
C LYS A 119 5.87 -12.24 -8.46
N GLU A 120 6.86 -11.78 -7.71
CA GLU A 120 6.90 -11.92 -6.25
C GLU A 120 5.76 -11.16 -5.59
N LEU A 121 5.55 -9.89 -5.96
CA LEU A 121 4.42 -9.09 -5.47
C LEU A 121 3.07 -9.70 -5.81
N THR A 122 2.94 -10.34 -6.98
CA THR A 122 1.71 -11.05 -7.35
C THR A 122 1.49 -12.28 -6.47
N LYS A 123 2.55 -13.06 -6.21
CA LYS A 123 2.48 -14.20 -5.29
C LYS A 123 2.12 -13.77 -3.87
N GLU A 124 2.75 -12.70 -3.37
CA GLU A 124 2.42 -12.14 -2.05
C GLU A 124 0.99 -11.61 -2.01
N HIS A 125 0.53 -10.95 -3.07
CA HIS A 125 -0.84 -10.45 -3.15
C HIS A 125 -1.87 -11.57 -3.10
N VAL A 126 -1.65 -12.66 -3.84
CA VAL A 126 -2.51 -13.85 -3.79
C VAL A 126 -2.50 -14.44 -2.39
N ARG A 127 -1.32 -14.67 -1.81
CA ARG A 127 -1.18 -15.20 -0.46
C ARG A 127 -1.89 -14.33 0.59
N LEU A 128 -1.72 -13.01 0.55
CA LEU A 128 -2.38 -12.09 1.48
C LEU A 128 -3.89 -12.07 1.29
N THR A 129 -4.35 -12.22 0.05
CA THR A 129 -5.79 -12.33 -0.24
C THR A 129 -6.35 -13.60 0.38
N ASP A 130 -5.67 -14.73 0.21
CA ASP A 130 -6.05 -16.00 0.84
C ASP A 130 -6.05 -15.90 2.37
N GLU A 131 -5.01 -15.31 2.97
CA GLU A 131 -4.93 -15.08 4.42
C GLU A 131 -6.09 -14.20 4.94
N VAL A 132 -6.49 -13.18 4.18
CA VAL A 132 -7.63 -12.30 4.52
C VAL A 132 -8.94 -13.07 4.41
N GLU A 133 -9.14 -13.85 3.35
CA GLU A 133 -10.34 -14.68 3.18
C GLU A 133 -10.46 -15.71 4.31
N ASP A 134 -9.36 -16.37 4.67
CA ASP A 134 -9.30 -17.29 5.79
C ASP A 134 -9.69 -16.59 7.09
N GLN A 135 -9.08 -15.45 7.42
CA GLN A 135 -9.42 -14.70 8.63
C GLN A 135 -10.90 -14.30 8.68
N GLN A 136 -11.45 -13.84 7.55
CA GLN A 136 -12.88 -13.53 7.46
C GLN A 136 -13.74 -14.78 7.70
N ALA A 137 -13.38 -15.92 7.11
CA ALA A 137 -14.05 -17.19 7.35
C ALA A 137 -14.01 -17.59 8.84
N ARG A 138 -12.87 -17.44 9.52
CA ARG A 138 -12.76 -17.72 10.97
C ARG A 138 -13.69 -16.84 11.79
N ILE A 139 -13.79 -15.55 11.45
CA ILE A 139 -14.68 -14.60 12.13
C ILE A 139 -16.14 -14.96 11.92
N ILE A 140 -16.54 -15.21 10.67
CA ILE A 140 -17.91 -15.62 10.32
C ILE A 140 -18.26 -16.91 11.06
N TYR A 141 -17.38 -17.91 11.03
CA TYR A 141 -17.56 -19.18 11.72
C TYR A 141 -17.78 -18.98 13.23
N ALA A 142 -16.93 -18.18 13.89
CA ALA A 142 -17.06 -17.89 15.31
C ALA A 142 -18.40 -17.22 15.64
N MET A 143 -18.80 -16.22 14.85
CA MET A 143 -20.05 -15.49 15.06
C MET A 143 -21.28 -16.38 14.84
N LEU A 144 -21.28 -17.22 13.80
CA LEU A 144 -22.36 -18.16 13.53
C LEU A 144 -22.45 -19.24 14.63
N LYS A 145 -21.32 -19.77 15.09
CA LYS A 145 -21.28 -20.78 16.16
C LYS A 145 -21.77 -20.22 17.49
N GLN A 146 -21.39 -18.97 17.84
CA GLN A 146 -21.89 -18.28 19.03
C GLN A 146 -23.41 -18.07 18.97
N ARG A 147 -23.95 -17.81 17.76
CA ARG A 147 -25.37 -17.52 17.52
C ARG A 147 -26.17 -18.74 17.06
N ARG A 148 -25.66 -19.95 17.24
CA ARG A 148 -26.30 -21.20 16.76
C ARG A 148 -27.72 -21.44 17.27
N ARG A 149 -28.10 -20.83 18.40
CA ARG A 149 -29.44 -20.93 19.01
C ARG A 149 -30.43 -19.89 18.48
N LEU A 150 -29.98 -18.91 17.71
CA LEU A 150 -30.85 -17.86 17.16
C LEU A 150 -31.58 -18.36 15.91
N PRO A 151 -32.76 -17.80 15.59
CA PRO A 151 -33.46 -18.12 14.35
C PRO A 151 -32.60 -17.88 13.11
N MET A 152 -32.79 -18.70 12.07
CA MET A 152 -32.00 -18.65 10.84
C MET A 152 -31.96 -17.25 10.21
N LYS A 153 -33.12 -16.57 10.16
CA LYS A 153 -33.23 -15.19 9.67
C LYS A 153 -32.25 -14.23 10.35
N SER A 154 -32.09 -14.34 11.68
CA SER A 154 -31.16 -13.50 12.44
C SER A 154 -29.69 -13.83 12.14
N GLN A 155 -29.38 -15.09 11.87
CA GLN A 155 -28.03 -15.51 11.48
C GLN A 155 -27.70 -15.04 10.05
N VAL A 156 -28.65 -15.09 9.11
CA VAL A 156 -28.50 -14.58 7.74
C VAL A 156 -28.26 -13.06 7.74
N VAL A 157 -28.92 -12.30 8.62
CA VAL A 157 -28.70 -10.85 8.75
C VAL A 157 -27.25 -10.54 9.16
N LEU A 158 -26.60 -11.41 9.93
CA LEU A 158 -25.18 -11.24 10.27
C LEU A 158 -24.29 -11.25 9.02
N LEU A 159 -24.57 -12.13 8.07
CA LEU A 159 -23.81 -12.23 6.81
C LEU A 159 -24.02 -11.02 5.89
N LYS A 160 -25.12 -10.28 6.05
CA LYS A 160 -25.43 -9.07 5.27
C LYS A 160 -24.77 -7.79 5.80
N ARG A 161 -24.00 -7.88 6.88
CA ARG A 161 -23.33 -6.70 7.46
C ARG A 161 -22.28 -6.14 6.48
N PRO A 162 -22.07 -4.81 6.43
CA PRO A 162 -21.11 -4.17 5.51
C PRO A 162 -19.69 -4.76 5.58
N GLN A 163 -19.26 -5.15 6.79
CA GLN A 163 -17.97 -5.80 7.02
C GLN A 163 -17.76 -7.13 6.27
N PHE A 164 -18.84 -7.78 5.81
CA PHE A 164 -18.80 -9.03 5.05
C PHE A 164 -19.29 -8.87 3.60
N ALA A 165 -19.55 -7.63 3.14
CA ALA A 165 -20.09 -7.38 1.80
C ALA A 165 -19.19 -7.94 0.68
N ASN A 166 -17.87 -7.94 0.90
CA ASN A 166 -16.87 -8.41 -0.06
C ASN A 166 -16.33 -9.81 0.28
N SER A 167 -16.91 -10.51 1.25
CA SER A 167 -16.42 -11.82 1.67
C SER A 167 -17.02 -12.91 0.79
N THR A 168 -16.15 -13.63 0.08
CA THR A 168 -16.52 -14.71 -0.84
C THR A 168 -17.40 -15.76 -0.15
N TYR A 169 -17.00 -16.21 1.05
CA TYR A 169 -17.75 -17.22 1.81
C TYR A 169 -19.11 -16.73 2.32
N ALA A 170 -19.22 -15.48 2.78
CA ALA A 170 -20.51 -14.92 3.20
C ALA A 170 -21.47 -14.79 2.01
N LEU A 171 -20.99 -14.33 0.85
CA LEU A 171 -21.80 -14.25 -0.37
C LEU A 171 -22.24 -15.64 -0.85
N GLN A 172 -21.37 -16.64 -0.77
CA GLN A 172 -21.73 -18.02 -1.12
C GLN A 172 -22.78 -18.60 -0.17
N LEU A 173 -22.62 -18.40 1.14
CA LEU A 173 -23.63 -18.80 2.14
C LEU A 173 -24.97 -18.10 1.90
N LEU A 174 -24.97 -16.78 1.67
CA LEU A 174 -26.19 -16.03 1.39
C LEU A 174 -26.94 -16.58 0.17
N LYS A 175 -26.22 -17.04 -0.86
CA LYS A 175 -26.81 -17.60 -2.08
C LYS A 175 -27.31 -19.04 -1.92
N ARG A 176 -26.63 -19.88 -1.13
CA ARG A 176 -26.82 -21.34 -1.11
C ARG A 176 -27.33 -21.90 0.21
N HIS A 177 -27.61 -21.06 1.20
CA HIS A 177 -28.01 -21.56 2.51
C HIS A 177 -29.31 -22.38 2.47
N THR A 178 -29.36 -23.41 3.29
CA THR A 178 -30.55 -24.21 3.55
C THR A 178 -31.01 -24.08 4.99
N ASP A 179 -32.30 -24.22 5.26
CA ASP A 179 -32.84 -24.10 6.62
C ASP A 179 -32.66 -25.37 7.46
N GLY A 180 -32.34 -26.50 6.83
CA GLY A 180 -32.23 -27.81 7.48
C GLY A 180 -30.96 -28.03 8.31
N VAL A 181 -29.90 -27.24 8.05
CA VAL A 181 -28.58 -27.39 8.70
C VAL A 181 -28.15 -26.03 9.27
N PRO A 182 -27.48 -25.96 10.43
CA PRO A 182 -26.94 -24.70 10.93
C PRO A 182 -25.93 -24.05 9.97
N LEU A 183 -25.97 -22.73 9.80
CA LEU A 183 -25.08 -22.01 8.87
C LEU A 183 -23.59 -22.23 9.14
N TYR A 184 -23.18 -22.44 10.39
CA TYR A 184 -21.78 -22.70 10.71
C TYR A 184 -21.29 -24.04 10.14
N GLN A 185 -22.15 -25.07 10.08
CA GLN A 185 -21.81 -26.36 9.45
C GLN A 185 -21.85 -26.26 7.92
N GLN A 186 -22.77 -25.46 7.37
CA GLN A 186 -22.77 -25.16 5.94
C GLN A 186 -21.50 -24.41 5.53
N LEU A 187 -20.99 -23.52 6.40
CA LEU A 187 -19.71 -22.86 6.18
C LEU A 187 -18.56 -23.87 6.20
N GLU A 188 -18.50 -24.78 7.19
CA GLU A 188 -17.46 -25.83 7.25
C GLU A 188 -17.38 -26.64 5.96
N ALA A 189 -18.52 -26.91 5.31
CA ALA A 189 -18.57 -27.63 4.03
C ALA A 189 -18.06 -26.82 2.82
N LEU A 190 -18.03 -25.48 2.93
CA LEU A 190 -17.53 -24.59 1.88
C LEU A 190 -16.04 -24.26 2.02
N LEU A 191 -15.47 -24.42 3.22
CA LEU A 191 -14.08 -24.07 3.50
C LEU A 191 -13.12 -25.17 3.01
N PRO A 192 -11.85 -24.80 2.68
CA PRO A 192 -10.79 -25.77 2.48
C PRO A 192 -10.70 -26.74 3.68
N GLN A 193 -10.46 -28.02 3.40
CA GLN A 193 -10.55 -29.08 4.42
C GLN A 193 -9.60 -28.84 5.60
N GLU A 194 -8.44 -28.25 5.37
CA GLU A 194 -7.46 -27.89 6.40
C GLU A 194 -8.04 -26.83 7.36
N LEU A 195 -8.55 -25.72 6.81
CA LEU A 195 -9.15 -24.65 7.60
C LEU A 195 -10.41 -25.13 8.34
N ALA A 196 -11.23 -25.97 7.71
CA ALA A 196 -12.41 -26.56 8.34
C ALA A 196 -12.02 -27.42 9.56
N ARG A 197 -10.97 -28.24 9.44
CA ARG A 197 -10.44 -29.05 10.55
C ARG A 197 -9.91 -28.19 11.69
N GLU A 198 -9.15 -27.13 11.37
CA GLU A 198 -8.65 -26.19 12.37
C GLU A 198 -9.80 -25.50 13.14
N LEU A 199 -10.87 -25.13 12.44
CA LEU A 199 -12.02 -24.44 13.03
C LEU A 199 -12.95 -25.35 13.84
N ALA A 200 -13.09 -26.61 13.41
CA ALA A 200 -13.88 -27.62 14.09
C ALA A 200 -13.18 -28.16 15.35
N GLY A 201 -11.84 -28.10 15.39
CA GLY A 201 -11.02 -28.57 16.50
C GLY A 201 -11.33 -27.88 17.84
N PRO A 202 -11.04 -28.53 18.97
CA PRO A 202 -11.22 -27.93 20.30
C PRO A 202 -10.34 -26.68 20.41
N ARG A 203 -10.98 -25.52 20.60
CA ARG A 203 -10.24 -24.27 20.83
C ARG A 203 -9.40 -24.42 22.10
N PRO A 204 -8.11 -24.05 22.10
CA PRO A 204 -7.34 -23.99 23.33
C PRO A 204 -8.09 -23.07 24.31
N LYS A 205 -8.31 -23.57 25.53
CA LYS A 205 -8.89 -22.78 26.63
C LYS A 205 -7.94 -21.61 26.90
N LEU A 206 -8.20 -20.45 26.31
CA LEU A 206 -7.52 -19.22 26.69
C LEU A 206 -7.83 -18.99 28.17
N GLN A 207 -6.78 -18.96 28.99
CA GLN A 207 -6.89 -18.68 30.42
C GLN A 207 -7.68 -17.39 30.65
N GLU A 208 -8.74 -17.51 31.44
CA GLU A 208 -9.68 -16.46 31.80
C GLU A 208 -9.01 -15.42 32.71
N HIS A 209 -8.21 -14.53 32.12
CA HIS A 209 -7.91 -13.25 32.74
C HIS A 209 -8.88 -12.21 32.18
N LEU A 210 -10.06 -12.17 32.82
CA LEU A 210 -11.04 -11.08 32.90
C LEU A 210 -10.96 -10.03 31.78
N ALA A 211 -11.52 -10.36 30.61
CA ALA A 211 -12.01 -9.34 29.69
C ALA A 211 -13.40 -8.89 30.16
N ALA A 212 -13.63 -7.58 30.25
CA ALA A 212 -14.92 -7.00 30.60
C ALA A 212 -16.06 -7.56 29.73
N ALA A 213 -17.22 -7.80 30.34
CA ALA A 213 -18.40 -8.36 29.69
C ALA A 213 -18.75 -7.57 28.42
N GLY A 214 -18.62 -8.22 27.25
CA GLY A 214 -18.88 -7.61 25.94
C GLY A 214 -17.66 -7.46 25.02
N SER A 215 -16.44 -7.72 25.49
CA SER A 215 -15.25 -7.77 24.63
C SER A 215 -14.71 -9.21 24.57
N GLU A 216 -14.66 -9.80 23.37
CA GLU A 216 -14.19 -11.19 23.13
C GLU A 216 -12.66 -11.38 23.35
N GLY A 217 -12.09 -10.89 24.44
CA GLY A 217 -10.68 -11.14 24.80
C GLY A 217 -9.62 -10.71 23.77
N ARG A 218 -10.03 -10.02 22.69
CA ARG A 218 -9.18 -9.40 21.67
C ARG A 218 -9.19 -7.89 21.84
N VAL A 219 -8.81 -7.43 23.02
CA VAL A 219 -8.51 -6.02 23.24
C VAL A 219 -7.10 -5.96 23.81
N HIS A 220 -6.25 -5.13 23.19
CA HIS A 220 -4.87 -4.77 23.58
C HIS A 220 -3.67 -5.47 22.93
N VAL A 221 -3.66 -5.56 21.59
CA VAL A 221 -2.37 -5.41 20.85
C VAL A 221 -2.48 -4.36 19.74
N VAL A 222 -3.67 -4.14 19.19
CA VAL A 222 -3.89 -3.08 18.18
C VAL A 222 -3.77 -1.69 18.81
N SER A 223 -4.27 -1.48 20.03
CA SER A 223 -4.23 -0.15 20.67
C SER A 223 -2.82 0.33 20.99
N SER A 224 -1.87 -0.56 21.32
CA SER A 224 -0.48 -0.16 21.60
C SER A 224 0.27 0.17 20.31
N ARG A 225 0.09 -0.62 19.24
CA ARG A 225 0.63 -0.31 17.92
C ARG A 225 0.07 0.99 17.36
N LEU A 226 -1.25 1.14 17.37
CA LEU A 226 -1.91 2.33 16.83
C LEU A 226 -1.58 3.58 17.66
N LYS A 227 -1.44 3.47 19.00
CA LYS A 227 -0.97 4.58 19.84
C LYS A 227 0.49 4.94 19.56
N ASN A 228 1.33 3.95 19.25
CA ASN A 228 2.71 4.21 18.81
C ASN A 228 2.73 4.87 17.42
N ASP A 229 1.84 4.46 16.51
CA ASP A 229 1.70 5.07 15.19
C ASP A 229 1.20 6.52 15.30
N VAL A 230 0.21 6.79 16.14
CA VAL A 230 -0.26 8.16 16.45
C VAL A 230 0.87 9.00 17.04
N LYS A 231 1.64 8.46 17.99
CA LYS A 231 2.82 9.16 18.53
C LYS A 231 3.87 9.45 17.46
N LYS A 232 4.11 8.50 16.55
CA LYS A 232 5.03 8.65 15.43
C LYS A 232 4.55 9.72 14.45
N MET A 233 3.27 9.69 14.06
CA MET A 233 2.63 10.70 13.21
C MET A 233 2.70 12.10 13.84
N ALA A 234 2.38 12.21 15.13
CA ALA A 234 2.52 13.47 15.86
C ALA A 234 3.98 13.97 15.89
N GLY A 235 4.94 13.06 16.02
CA GLY A 235 6.37 13.38 15.92
C GLY A 235 6.79 13.88 14.53
N GLU A 236 6.32 13.22 13.47
CA GLU A 236 6.58 13.64 12.09
C GLU A 236 5.93 14.99 11.76
N LEU A 237 4.71 15.25 12.25
CA LEU A 237 4.05 16.54 12.12
C LEU A 237 4.79 17.66 12.85
N ARG A 238 5.32 17.40 14.06
CA ARG A 238 6.18 18.37 14.77
C ARG A 238 7.45 18.69 13.97
N GLN A 239 8.12 17.68 13.44
CA GLN A 239 9.31 17.90 12.60
C GLN A 239 8.98 18.71 11.33
N GLY A 240 7.83 18.43 10.68
CA GLY A 240 7.36 19.20 9.54
C GLY A 240 7.07 20.66 9.90
N ARG A 241 6.39 20.86 11.03
CA ARG A 241 6.08 22.18 11.61
C ARG A 241 7.36 22.97 11.89
N ASP A 242 8.36 22.36 12.51
CA ASP A 242 9.64 23.03 12.82
C ASP A 242 10.39 23.43 11.53
N LYS A 243 10.41 22.57 10.51
CA LYS A 243 11.00 22.91 9.19
C LYS A 243 10.28 24.08 8.51
N ILE A 244 8.95 24.12 8.55
CA ILE A 244 8.18 25.24 7.97
C ILE A 244 8.48 26.52 8.75
N SER A 245 8.58 26.45 10.08
CA SER A 245 8.96 27.59 10.92
C SER A 245 10.37 28.10 10.61
N GLU A 246 11.34 27.20 10.41
CA GLU A 246 12.71 27.56 10.01
C GLU A 246 12.74 28.24 8.64
N LEU A 247 11.97 27.74 7.66
CA LEU A 247 11.87 28.36 6.33
C LEU A 247 11.29 29.78 6.39
N LEU A 248 10.30 30.02 7.26
CA LEU A 248 9.72 31.35 7.45
C LEU A 248 10.68 32.31 8.15
N ALA A 249 11.51 31.81 9.07
CA ALA A 249 12.54 32.60 9.74
C ALA A 249 13.69 32.99 8.79
N GLY A 250 13.96 32.17 7.76
CA GLY A 250 15.03 32.38 6.77
C GLY A 250 14.83 33.54 5.79
N GLY A 251 13.72 34.28 5.86
CA GLY A 251 13.54 35.59 5.21
C GLY A 251 13.36 35.60 3.67
N SER A 252 13.50 34.46 2.97
CA SER A 252 13.48 34.39 1.50
C SER A 252 12.14 33.91 0.91
N VAL A 253 11.02 34.10 1.62
CA VAL A 253 9.69 33.59 1.22
C VAL A 253 8.80 34.75 0.76
N ALA A 254 8.08 34.57 -0.35
CA ALA A 254 7.16 35.60 -0.85
C ALA A 254 6.06 35.90 0.18
N LYS A 255 5.54 37.15 0.20
CA LYS A 255 4.57 37.58 1.23
C LYS A 255 3.31 36.71 1.28
N GLU A 256 2.83 36.25 0.13
CA GLU A 256 1.65 35.38 0.05
C GLU A 256 1.94 33.95 0.51
N GLU A 257 3.09 33.39 0.13
CA GLU A 257 3.55 32.08 0.62
C GLU A 257 3.75 32.10 2.14
N ARG A 258 4.27 33.21 2.67
CA ARG A 258 4.44 33.41 4.12
C ARG A 258 3.10 33.35 4.85
N LYS A 259 2.08 34.06 4.34
CA LYS A 259 0.73 34.07 4.93
C LYS A 259 0.07 32.69 4.87
N GLN A 260 0.27 31.94 3.78
CA GLN A 260 -0.20 30.57 3.66
C GLN A 260 0.52 29.63 4.65
N ALA A 261 1.84 29.74 4.76
CA ALA A 261 2.63 28.93 5.68
C ALA A 261 2.29 29.22 7.14
N GLU A 262 2.07 30.49 7.52
CA GLU A 262 1.61 30.87 8.87
C GLU A 262 0.23 30.26 9.20
N ARG A 263 -0.69 30.21 8.21
CA ARG A 263 -1.98 29.53 8.38
C ARG A 263 -1.80 28.02 8.59
N VAL A 264 -0.97 27.37 7.78
CA VAL A 264 -0.69 25.93 7.91
C VAL A 264 -0.05 25.61 9.26
N LEU A 265 0.87 26.48 9.75
CA LEU A 265 1.45 26.33 11.08
C LEU A 265 0.38 26.41 12.19
N ALA A 266 -0.54 27.37 12.11
CA ALA A 266 -1.63 27.49 13.08
C ALA A 266 -2.56 26.26 13.07
N GLU A 267 -2.88 25.73 11.87
CA GLU A 267 -3.68 24.50 11.73
C GLU A 267 -2.95 23.27 12.30
N LEU A 268 -1.64 23.13 12.04
CA LEU A 268 -0.81 22.06 12.60
C LEU A 268 -0.69 22.15 14.13
N ASP A 269 -0.46 23.34 14.68
CA ASP A 269 -0.38 23.56 16.12
C ASP A 269 -1.72 23.22 16.79
N GLY A 270 -2.85 23.57 16.16
CA GLY A 270 -4.19 23.20 16.61
C GLY A 270 -4.41 21.67 16.65
N VAL A 271 -4.02 20.96 15.59
CA VAL A 271 -4.13 19.48 15.54
C VAL A 271 -3.22 18.81 16.56
N LEU A 272 -1.96 19.26 16.67
CA LEU A 272 -1.00 18.73 17.65
C LEU A 272 -1.47 18.96 19.09
N HIS A 273 -2.10 20.10 19.36
CA HIS A 273 -2.70 20.39 20.65
C HIS A 273 -3.90 19.47 20.93
N LYS A 274 -4.85 19.33 19.99
CA LYS A 274 -6.00 18.42 20.12
C LYS A 274 -5.55 16.98 20.39
N ALA A 275 -4.56 16.48 19.65
CA ALA A 275 -4.05 15.14 19.81
C ALA A 275 -3.29 14.94 21.14
N GLY A 276 -2.61 15.97 21.63
CA GLY A 276 -1.90 15.95 22.92
C GLY A 276 -2.80 16.13 24.15
N ALA A 277 -3.94 16.82 24.01
CA ALA A 277 -4.85 17.15 25.09
C ALA A 277 -5.77 15.99 25.51
N THR A 278 -5.89 14.96 24.68
CA THR A 278 -6.76 13.80 24.93
C THR A 278 -5.97 12.50 25.02
N ASN A 279 -6.46 11.58 25.86
CA ASN A 279 -5.99 10.20 25.92
C ASN A 279 -6.87 9.23 25.09
N ASP A 280 -7.94 9.73 24.48
CA ASP A 280 -8.81 8.96 23.60
C ASP A 280 -8.17 8.80 22.22
N LEU A 281 -7.84 7.54 21.87
CA LEU A 281 -7.19 7.17 20.63
C LEU A 281 -8.02 7.55 19.39
N LYS A 282 -9.35 7.52 19.47
CA LYS A 282 -10.22 7.89 18.35
C LYS A 282 -10.07 9.38 18.05
N VAL A 283 -10.18 10.22 19.08
CA VAL A 283 -10.03 11.68 18.94
C VAL A 283 -8.62 12.03 18.43
N GLN A 284 -7.59 11.30 18.88
CA GLN A 284 -6.24 11.46 18.35
C GLN A 284 -6.14 11.13 16.85
N LEU A 285 -6.74 10.03 16.40
CA LEU A 285 -6.74 9.66 14.98
C LEU A 285 -7.52 10.65 14.13
N ASP A 286 -8.71 11.05 14.58
CA ASP A 286 -9.55 12.02 13.89
C ASP A 286 -8.79 13.35 13.69
N ALA A 287 -8.08 13.81 14.72
CA ALA A 287 -7.20 14.98 14.62
C ALA A 287 -6.04 14.77 13.60
N MET A 288 -5.41 13.60 13.58
CA MET A 288 -4.37 13.29 12.58
C MET A 288 -4.93 13.27 11.14
N TYR A 289 -6.15 12.77 10.95
CA TYR A 289 -6.83 12.80 9.65
C TYR A 289 -7.16 14.23 9.22
N GLU A 290 -7.63 15.09 10.14
CA GLU A 290 -7.84 16.53 9.87
C GLU A 290 -6.54 17.19 9.36
N ALA A 291 -5.40 16.93 9.99
CA ALA A 291 -4.11 17.46 9.52
C ALA A 291 -3.73 16.93 8.14
N GLN A 292 -3.92 15.63 7.87
CA GLN A 292 -3.60 15.05 6.57
C GLN A 292 -4.47 15.66 5.46
N GLU A 293 -5.76 15.89 5.73
CA GLU A 293 -6.66 16.54 4.77
C GLU A 293 -6.26 18.01 4.53
N GLY A 294 -5.94 18.75 5.59
CA GLY A 294 -5.46 20.13 5.50
C GLY A 294 -4.19 20.27 4.67
N LEU A 295 -3.18 19.44 4.97
CA LEU A 295 -1.93 19.37 4.18
C LEU A 295 -2.20 18.96 2.73
N GLY A 296 -3.12 18.01 2.50
CA GLY A 296 -3.52 17.59 1.16
C GLY A 296 -4.17 18.71 0.34
N LYS A 297 -5.00 19.55 0.98
CA LYS A 297 -5.59 20.74 0.36
C LYS A 297 -4.52 21.78 0.03
N TRP A 298 -3.59 22.02 0.95
CA TRP A 298 -2.50 22.96 0.75
C TRP A 298 -1.59 22.55 -0.42
N MET A 299 -1.13 21.29 -0.47
CA MET A 299 -0.28 20.79 -1.57
C MET A 299 -0.97 20.87 -2.94
N LYS A 300 -2.29 20.68 -2.99
CA LYS A 300 -3.06 20.85 -4.23
C LYS A 300 -3.21 22.32 -4.62
N GLY A 301 -3.36 23.20 -3.64
CA GLY A 301 -3.46 24.64 -3.85
C GLY A 301 -2.14 25.30 -4.26
N SER A 302 -0.99 24.74 -3.85
CA SER A 302 0.34 25.25 -4.23
C SER A 302 0.82 24.78 -5.61
N ALA A 303 0.15 23.78 -6.21
CA ALA A 303 0.49 23.23 -7.52
C ALA A 303 -0.32 23.88 -8.68
N ALA A 304 -1.27 24.74 -8.34
CA ALA A 304 -2.06 25.55 -9.27
C ALA A 304 -1.49 26.97 -9.35
#